data_AF-A0A6P2D8S6-F1
#
_entry.id   AF-A0A6P2D8S6-F1
#
_cell.length_a   1.000
_cell.length_b   1.000
_cell.length_c   1.000
_cell.angle_alpha   90.00
_cell.angle_beta   90.00
_cell.angle_gamma   90.00
#
_symmetry.space_group_name_H-M   'P 1'
#
loop_
_entity.id
_entity.type
_entity.pdbx_description
1 polymer ?
#
loop_
_entity_poly.entity_id
_entity_poly.type
_entity_poly.pdbx_seq_one_letter_code
_entity_poly.pdbx_strand_id
1 'polypeptide(L)' 'MAFPILGRMSDDACCPFLMDTLHPDGLRCPSCQRDDTLSVHDRHRAPVRDYRCRHCGTVFNAYTGTPHQKTHRSPT' A
#
# COMPACT_ATOMS: atom_id res chain seq x y z
N MET A 1 -12.15 -27.51 -10.36
CA MET A 1 -11.59 -26.89 -9.14
C MET A 1 -10.79 -25.67 -9.57
N ALA A 2 -11.30 -24.46 -9.37
CA ALA A 2 -10.59 -23.23 -9.69
C ALA A 2 -10.00 -22.69 -8.39
N PHE A 3 -8.67 -22.65 -8.28
CA PHE A 3 -8.01 -22.01 -7.15
C PHE A 3 -8.29 -20.50 -7.24
N PRO A 4 -9.05 -19.90 -6.31
CA PRO A 4 -9.53 -18.52 -6.38
C PRO A 4 -8.45 -17.50 -5.99
N ILE A 5 -7.19 -17.80 -6.32
CA ILE A 5 -6.04 -16.93 -6.16
C ILE A 5 -5.70 -16.20 -7.45
N LEU A 6 -6.07 -16.74 -8.63
CA LEU A 6 -5.76 -16.11 -9.93
C LEU A 6 -6.42 -14.73 -10.12
N GLY A 7 -7.64 -14.53 -9.62
CA GLY A 7 -8.32 -13.22 -9.68
C GLY A 7 -7.74 -12.17 -8.72
N ARG A 8 -6.91 -12.58 -7.75
CA ARG A 8 -6.23 -11.69 -6.77
C ARG A 8 -4.79 -11.36 -7.17
N MET A 9 -4.25 -12.03 -8.19
CA MET A 9 -2.87 -11.85 -8.67
C MET A 9 -2.75 -10.83 -9.81
N SER A 10 -3.81 -10.07 -10.10
CA SER A 10 -3.72 -8.91 -10.98
C SER A 10 -3.06 -7.77 -10.24
N ASP A 11 -2.12 -7.07 -10.87
CA ASP A 11 -1.47 -5.88 -10.32
C ASP A 11 -2.50 -4.85 -9.79
N ASP A 12 -3.60 -4.69 -10.54
CA ASP A 12 -4.69 -3.77 -10.21
C ASP A 12 -5.53 -4.20 -8.98
N ALA A 13 -5.63 -5.51 -8.72
CA ALA A 13 -6.38 -6.07 -7.58
C ALA A 13 -5.54 -6.13 -6.28
N CYS A 14 -4.21 -6.02 -6.39
CA CYS A 14 -3.31 -6.11 -5.25
C CYS A 14 -3.44 -4.91 -4.31
N CYS A 15 -3.47 -3.68 -4.87
CA CYS A 15 -3.62 -2.45 -4.09
C CYS A 15 -4.90 -2.39 -3.22
N PRO A 16 -6.11 -2.61 -3.75
CA PRO A 16 -7.32 -2.58 -2.93
C PRO A 16 -7.33 -3.70 -1.88
N PHE A 17 -6.80 -4.88 -2.20
CA PHE A 17 -6.68 -5.98 -1.22
C PHE A 17 -5.72 -5.64 -0.07
N LEU A 18 -4.58 -5.01 -0.37
CA LEU A 18 -3.62 -4.57 0.65
C LEU A 18 -4.22 -3.48 1.56
N MET A 19 -5.01 -2.56 1.00
CA MET A 19 -5.71 -1.55 1.80
C MET A 19 -6.75 -2.20 2.73
N ASP A 20 -7.59 -3.10 2.22
CA ASP A 20 -8.58 -3.83 3.02
C ASP A 20 -7.94 -4.68 4.14
N THR A 21 -6.83 -5.35 3.84
CA THR A 21 -6.19 -6.28 4.79
C THR A 21 -5.34 -5.57 5.85
N LEU A 22 -4.59 -4.53 5.47
CA LEU A 22 -3.61 -3.88 6.35
C LEU A 22 -4.13 -2.59 6.99
N HIS A 23 -5.08 -1.90 6.35
CA HIS A 23 -5.56 -0.58 6.77
C HIS A 23 -7.10 -0.49 6.67
N PRO A 24 -7.86 -1.29 7.45
CA PRO A 24 -9.32 -1.26 7.42
C PRO A 24 -9.89 0.12 7.82
N ASP A 25 -9.18 0.84 8.70
CA ASP A 25 -9.55 2.21 9.14
C ASP A 25 -8.96 3.32 8.26
N GLY A 26 -8.36 2.97 7.12
CA GLY A 26 -7.71 3.89 6.21
C GLY A 26 -6.21 4.10 6.48
N LEU A 27 -5.47 4.40 5.42
CA LEU A 27 -4.03 4.63 5.48
C LEU A 27 -3.74 5.97 6.17
N ARG A 28 -2.89 5.96 7.21
CA ARG A 28 -2.45 7.16 7.94
C ARG A 28 -0.97 7.42 7.72
N CYS A 29 -0.57 8.68 7.72
CA CYS A 29 0.85 9.01 7.68
C CYS A 29 1.57 8.54 8.97
N PRO A 30 2.71 7.85 8.88
CA PRO A 30 3.45 7.39 10.06
C PRO A 30 4.07 8.54 10.87
N SER A 31 4.29 9.71 10.26
CA SER A 31 4.92 10.86 10.93
C SER A 31 3.92 11.80 11.60
N CYS A 32 2.79 12.08 10.96
CA CYS A 32 1.79 13.04 11.47
C CYS A 32 0.43 12.40 11.79
N GLN A 33 0.25 11.09 11.58
CA GLN A 33 -0.97 10.31 11.82
C GLN A 33 -2.22 10.80 11.08
N ARG A 34 -2.04 11.71 10.12
CA ARG A 34 -3.09 12.27 9.29
C ARG A 34 -3.37 11.39 8.07
N ASP A 35 -4.63 11.11 7.83
CA ASP A 35 -5.15 10.40 6.64
C ASP A 35 -5.74 11.37 5.59
N ASP A 36 -6.16 12.57 6.00
CA ASP A 36 -6.86 13.55 5.15
C ASP A 36 -6.07 14.06 3.93
N THR A 37 -4.74 13.87 3.91
CA THR A 37 -3.84 14.55 2.97
C THR A 37 -2.83 13.63 2.29
N LEU A 38 -3.24 12.39 2.00
CA LEU A 38 -2.40 11.43 1.28
C LEU A 38 -2.63 11.51 -0.23
N SER A 39 -1.56 11.59 -1.00
CA SER A 39 -1.59 11.51 -2.46
C SER A 39 -0.70 10.38 -2.95
N VAL A 40 -1.14 9.67 -4.00
CA VAL A 40 -0.32 8.65 -4.64
C VAL A 40 0.91 9.34 -5.25
N HIS A 41 2.10 8.93 -4.83
CA HIS A 41 3.37 9.49 -5.25
C HIS A 41 3.89 8.81 -6.53
N ASP A 42 3.80 7.49 -6.58
CA ASP A 42 4.26 6.70 -7.71
C ASP A 42 3.27 5.58 -8.03
N ARG A 43 2.89 5.50 -9.31
CA ARG A 43 1.95 4.51 -9.85
C ARG A 43 2.67 3.47 -10.71
N HIS A 44 3.98 3.59 -10.89
CA HIS A 44 4.80 2.77 -11.76
C HIS A 44 5.47 1.61 -11.01
N ARG A 45 5.65 1.72 -9.69
CA ARG A 45 6.05 0.62 -8.78
C ARG A 45 4.91 -0.33 -8.42
N ALA A 46 4.16 -0.74 -9.44
CA ALA A 46 3.37 -1.97 -9.43
C ALA A 46 4.19 -3.12 -8.77
N PRO A 47 3.69 -3.79 -7.72
CA PRO A 47 2.29 -3.85 -7.25
C PRO A 47 1.92 -2.98 -6.03
N VAL A 48 2.85 -2.19 -5.47
CA VAL A 48 2.64 -1.47 -4.20
C VAL A 48 2.83 0.03 -4.42
N ARG A 49 1.75 0.78 -4.27
CA ARG A 49 1.78 2.24 -4.43
C ARG A 49 2.47 2.92 -3.25
N ASP A 50 3.32 3.87 -3.59
CA ASP A 50 3.89 4.81 -2.64
C ASP A 50 2.93 6.00 -2.47
N TYR A 51 2.76 6.45 -1.24
CA TYR A 51 1.94 7.56 -0.81
C TYR A 51 2.82 8.68 -0.27
N ARG A 52 2.50 9.91 -0.62
CA ARG A 52 3.12 11.11 -0.05
C ARG A 52 2.10 11.87 0.77
N CYS A 53 2.45 12.14 2.02
CA CYS A 53 1.68 13.06 2.87
C CYS A 53 1.90 14.49 2.40
N ARG A 54 0.83 15.26 2.17
CA ARG A 54 0.93 16.68 1.80
C ARG A 54 1.21 17.60 2.98
N HIS A 55 0.98 17.14 4.21
CA HIS A 55 1.26 17.91 5.42
C HIS A 55 2.74 17.92 5.80
N CYS A 56 3.37 16.74 5.90
CA CYS A 56 4.77 16.61 6.30
C CYS A 56 5.72 16.25 5.15
N GLY A 57 5.19 15.96 3.96
CA GLY A 57 5.98 15.62 2.78
C GLY A 57 6.54 14.19 2.77
N THR A 58 6.36 13.42 3.84
CA THR A 58 6.88 12.06 3.98
C THR A 58 6.30 11.13 2.91
N VAL A 59 7.18 10.39 2.24
CA VAL A 59 6.82 9.31 1.32
C VAL A 59 6.89 7.98 2.08
N PHE A 60 5.84 7.18 1.95
CA PHE A 60 5.69 5.89 2.61
C PHE A 60 4.75 4.98 1.81
N ASN A 61 4.71 3.69 2.11
CA ASN A 61 3.83 2.75 1.42
C ASN A 61 2.90 2.02 2.41
N ALA A 62 2.04 1.14 1.87
CA ALA A 62 1.11 0.34 2.66
C ALA A 62 1.79 -0.54 3.73
N TYR A 63 3.08 -0.87 3.59
CA TYR A 63 3.81 -1.69 4.56
C TYR A 63 4.49 -0.88 5.65
N THR A 64 4.55 0.45 5.52
CA THR A 64 5.24 1.30 6.48
C THR A 64 4.51 1.28 7.82
N GLY A 65 5.21 0.97 8.91
CA GLY A 65 4.61 0.77 10.24
C GLY A 65 3.98 -0.61 10.46
N THR A 66 4.04 -1.50 9.47
CA THR A 66 3.60 -2.91 9.62
C THR A 66 4.81 -3.83 9.79
N PRO A 67 4.63 -5.09 10.24
CA PRO A 67 5.70 -6.09 10.28
C PRO A 67 6.36 -6.36 8.91
N HIS A 68 5.70 -5.97 7.81
CA HIS A 68 6.20 -6.12 6.44
C HIS A 68 7.07 -4.93 6.00
N GLN A 69 7.31 -3.94 6.85
CA GLN A 69 8.17 -2.81 6.53
C GLN A 69 9.58 -3.30 6.11
N LYS A 70 10.12 -2.74 5.03
CA LYS A 70 11.41 -3.11 4.42
C LYS A 70 11.50 -4.56 3.89
N THR A 71 10.39 -5.30 3.84
CA THR A 71 10.40 -6.58 3.10
C THR A 71 10.33 -6.30 1.61
N HIS A 72 11.41 -6.61 0.91
CA HIS A 72 11.41 -6.65 -0.56
C HIS A 72 10.92 -8.03 -0.98
N ARG A 73 9.64 -8.12 -1.38
CA ARG A 73 9.12 -9.32 -2.05
C ARG A 73 9.01 -9.02 -3.53
N SER A 74 10.05 -9.38 -4.27
CA SER A 74 9.97 -9.50 -5.72
C SER A 74 9.17 -10.77 -6.04
N PRO A 75 8.18 -10.74 -6.94
CA PRO A 75 7.60 -11.97 -7.45
C PRO A 75 8.70 -12.70 -8.25
N THR A 76 9.17 -13.83 -7.73
CA THR A 76 10.00 -14.79 -8.49
C THR A 76 9.11 -15.72 -9.29
#